data_AF-A0A2S1H2U3-F1
#
_entry.id   AF-A0A2S1H2U3-F1
#
_cell.length_a   1.000
_cell.length_b   1.000
_cell.length_c   1.000
_cell.angle_alpha   90.00
_cell.angle_beta   90.00
_cell.angle_gamma   90.00
#
_symmetry.space_group_name_H-M   'P 1'
#
loop_
_entity.id
_entity.type
_entity.pdbx_description
1 polymer ?
#
loop_
_entity_poly.entity_id
_entity_poly.type
_entity_poly.pdbx_seq_one_letter_code
_entity_poly.pdbx_strand_id
1 'polypeptide(L)'
;MDKILKKYHPMTETAFYILFSLRVPRHGYGIIKNIEALTNSRLKLGSGTIYGTLTKMQQDGLIQLFSDEERKTIYEITTLGKQVLQQEMQRINELHANILRFEEGEV
;
A
#
# COMPACT_ATOMS: atom_id res chain seq x y z
N MET A 1 -3.72 15.77 8.43
CA MET A 1 -4.35 14.47 8.08
C MET A 1 -5.14 14.58 6.78
N ASP A 2 -6.09 15.51 6.68
CA ASP A 2 -7.07 15.60 5.59
C ASP A 2 -6.48 15.73 4.17
N LYS A 3 -5.42 16.53 4.00
CA LYS A 3 -4.77 16.71 2.69
C LYS A 3 -4.13 15.41 2.19
N ILE A 4 -3.57 14.60 3.10
CA ILE A 4 -2.95 13.32 2.77
C ILE A 4 -4.03 12.28 2.45
N LEU A 5 -5.09 12.21 3.25
CA LEU A 5 -6.22 11.31 2.96
C LEU A 5 -6.84 11.60 1.59
N LYS A 6 -7.08 12.88 1.26
CA LYS A 6 -7.59 13.27 -0.07
C LYS A 6 -6.66 12.87 -1.23
N LYS A 7 -5.34 12.77 -0.99
CA LYS A 7 -4.36 12.39 -2.01
C LYS A 7 -4.34 10.88 -2.27
N TYR A 8 -4.65 10.08 -1.25
CA TYR A 8 -4.50 8.63 -1.26
C TYR A 8 -5.83 7.86 -1.22
N HIS A 9 -6.97 8.56 -1.24
CA HIS A 9 -8.30 7.96 -1.19
C HIS A 9 -9.16 8.45 -2.37
N PRO A 10 -9.62 7.57 -3.28
CA PRO A 10 -9.33 6.13 -3.32
C PRO A 10 -7.86 5.85 -3.70
N MET A 11 -7.29 4.79 -3.15
CA MET A 11 -5.94 4.36 -3.47
C MET A 11 -5.93 3.51 -4.74
N THR A 12 -4.89 3.64 -5.56
CA THR A 12 -4.68 2.68 -6.66
C THR A 12 -4.28 1.32 -6.10
N GLU A 13 -4.62 0.23 -6.79
CA GLU A 13 -4.25 -1.13 -6.39
C GLU A 13 -2.73 -1.26 -6.13
N THR A 14 -1.91 -0.68 -7.02
CA THR A 14 -0.44 -0.66 -6.89
C THR A 14 0.02 0.05 -5.62
N ALA A 15 -0.51 1.24 -5.33
CA ALA A 15 -0.16 1.98 -4.12
C ALA A 15 -0.61 1.23 -2.86
N PHE A 16 -1.80 0.62 -2.89
CA PHE A 16 -2.31 -0.21 -1.79
C PHE A 16 -1.36 -1.35 -1.48
N TYR A 17 -0.99 -2.16 -2.48
CA TYR A 17 -0.11 -3.30 -2.27
C TYR A 17 1.31 -2.91 -1.85
N ILE A 18 1.85 -1.78 -2.34
CA ILE A 18 3.14 -1.26 -1.87
C ILE A 18 3.08 -0.90 -0.39
N LEU A 19 2.10 -0.08 0.01
CA LEU A 19 1.98 0.37 1.40
C LEU A 19 1.64 -0.80 2.33
N PHE A 20 0.79 -1.73 1.89
CA PHE A 20 0.45 -2.95 2.62
C PHE A 20 1.66 -3.87 2.81
N SER A 21 2.49 -4.05 1.78
CA SER A 21 3.71 -4.88 1.85
C SER A 21 4.71 -4.34 2.88
N LEU A 22 4.72 -3.01 3.10
CA LEU A 22 5.60 -2.30 4.02
C LEU A 22 5.14 -2.29 5.48
N ARG A 23 4.06 -3.02 5.81
CA ARG A 23 3.74 -3.36 7.20
C ARG A 23 4.82 -4.18 7.89
N VAL A 24 5.70 -4.80 7.10
CA VAL A 24 6.96 -5.42 7.53
C VAL A 24 8.08 -4.68 6.78
N PRO A 25 9.21 -4.36 7.44
CA PRO A 25 10.34 -3.72 6.76
C PRO A 25 10.84 -4.55 5.57
N ARG A 26 10.98 -3.93 4.39
CA ARG A 26 11.39 -4.61 3.14
C ARG A 26 12.28 -3.75 2.25
N HIS A 27 13.20 -4.40 1.55
CA HIS A 27 13.89 -3.81 0.39
C HIS A 27 12.95 -3.68 -0.81
N GLY A 28 13.29 -2.79 -1.75
CA GLY A 28 12.52 -2.59 -3.00
C GLY A 28 12.19 -3.88 -3.76
N TYR A 29 13.17 -4.79 -3.91
CA TYR A 29 12.94 -6.09 -4.55
C TYR A 29 12.02 -7.01 -3.72
N GLY A 30 12.12 -6.97 -2.39
CA GLY A 30 11.27 -7.73 -1.48
C GLY A 30 9.80 -7.29 -1.56
N ILE A 31 9.55 -6.00 -1.81
CA ILE A 31 8.20 -5.48 -2.08
C ILE A 31 7.65 -6.11 -3.35
N ILE A 32 8.39 -6.08 -4.46
CA ILE A 32 7.97 -6.68 -5.74
C ILE A 32 7.56 -8.14 -5.54
N LYS A 33 8.42 -8.93 -4.89
CA LYS A 33 8.16 -10.35 -4.66
C LYS A 33 6.94 -10.59 -3.78
N ASN A 34 6.73 -9.76 -2.76
CA ASN A 34 5.57 -9.89 -1.89
C ASN A 34 4.27 -9.57 -2.64
N ILE A 35 4.26 -8.54 -3.49
CA ILE A 35 3.10 -8.17 -4.30
C ILE A 35 2.79 -9.25 -5.34
N GLU A 36 3.81 -9.80 -6.01
CA GLU A 36 3.63 -10.93 -6.92
C GLU A 36 2.98 -12.12 -6.20
N ALA A 37 3.43 -12.44 -4.98
CA ALA A 37 2.86 -13.52 -4.19
C ALA A 37 1.40 -13.24 -3.76
N LEU A 38 1.13 -12.06 -3.20
CA LEU A 38 -0.21 -11.66 -2.74
C LEU A 38 -1.25 -11.62 -3.86
N THR A 39 -0.81 -11.31 -5.08
CA THR A 39 -1.70 -11.16 -6.24
C THR A 39 -1.72 -12.39 -7.14
N ASN A 40 -1.13 -13.52 -6.72
CA ASN A 40 -1.00 -14.72 -7.55
C ASN A 40 -0.38 -14.41 -8.92
N SER A 41 0.65 -13.58 -8.94
CA SER A 41 1.36 -13.09 -10.14
C SER A 41 0.52 -12.29 -11.13
N ARG A 42 -0.72 -11.90 -10.79
CA ARG A 42 -1.55 -11.00 -11.61
C ARG A 42 -0.92 -9.62 -11.72
N LEU A 43 -0.32 -9.12 -10.64
CA LEU A 43 0.34 -7.82 -10.62
C LEU A 43 1.87 -7.99 -10.64
N LYS A 44 2.48 -7.74 -11.80
CA LYS A 44 3.94 -7.78 -12.00
C LYS A 44 4.47 -6.36 -12.15
N LEU A 45 5.03 -5.82 -11.07
CA LEU A 45 5.49 -4.43 -11.04
C LEU A 45 6.95 -4.32 -11.49
N GLY A 46 7.19 -3.44 -12.46
CA GLY A 46 8.54 -3.06 -12.85
C GLY A 46 9.21 -2.19 -11.76
N SER A 47 10.54 -2.19 -11.74
CA SER A 47 11.34 -1.40 -10.80
C SER A 47 10.99 0.09 -10.84
N GLY A 48 10.82 0.66 -12.03
CA GLY A 48 10.48 2.08 -12.21
C GLY A 48 9.16 2.49 -11.52
N THR A 49 8.12 1.66 -11.61
CA THR A 49 6.81 1.92 -10.97
C THR A 49 6.90 1.86 -9.44
N ILE A 50 7.68 0.92 -8.91
CA ILE A 50 7.90 0.76 -7.47
C ILE A 50 8.64 1.98 -6.93
N TYR A 51 9.81 2.30 -7.48
CA TYR A 51 10.66 3.38 -6.93
C TYR A 51 10.01 4.75 -7.05
N GLY A 52 9.25 5.01 -8.12
CA GLY A 52 8.45 6.23 -8.25
C GLY A 52 7.39 6.37 -7.15
N THR A 53 6.69 5.28 -6.84
CA THR A 53 5.68 5.26 -5.77
C THR A 53 6.32 5.40 -4.38
N LEU A 54 7.41 4.66 -4.11
CA LEU A 54 8.14 4.75 -2.84
C LEU A 54 8.65 6.17 -2.58
N THR A 55 9.23 6.81 -3.59
CA THR A 55 9.71 8.20 -3.47
C THR A 55 8.59 9.15 -3.07
N LYS A 56 7.41 9.05 -3.72
CA LYS A 56 6.24 9.87 -3.39
C LYS A 56 5.71 9.59 -1.99
N MET A 57 5.57 8.32 -1.61
CA MET A 57 5.10 7.92 -0.29
C MET A 57 6.04 8.37 0.83
N GLN A 58 7.35 8.34 0.58
CA GLN A 58 8.35 8.82 1.53
C GLN A 58 8.28 10.34 1.68
N GLN A 59 8.17 11.08 0.56
CA GLN A 59 7.98 12.53 0.58
C GLN A 59 6.69 12.94 1.31
N ASP A 60 5.63 12.15 1.18
CA ASP A 60 4.35 12.37 1.86
C ASP A 60 4.33 11.84 3.31
N GLY A 61 5.43 11.23 3.78
CA GLY A 61 5.57 10.71 5.15
C GLY A 61 4.78 9.43 5.44
N LEU A 62 4.28 8.72 4.43
CA LEU A 62 3.59 7.43 4.62
C LEU A 62 4.55 6.28 4.93
N ILE A 63 5.79 6.39 4.46
CA ILE A 63 6.85 5.40 4.68
C ILE A 63 8.14 6.12 5.08
N GLN A 64 9.04 5.39 5.71
CA GLN A 64 10.36 5.88 6.09
C GLN A 64 11.43 4.83 5.77
N LEU A 65 12.70 5.26 5.78
CA LEU A 65 13.82 4.34 5.74
C LEU A 65 13.96 3.67 7.10
N PHE A 66 13.99 2.34 7.10
CA PHE A 66 14.32 1.57 8.28
C PHE A 66 15.84 1.68 8.49
N SER A 67 16.24 2.13 9.68
CA SER A 67 17.64 2.31 10.04
C SER A 67 18.24 0.95 10.39
N ASP A 68 18.90 0.34 9.42
CA ASP A 68 19.83 -0.76 9.68
C ASP A 68 21.20 -0.36 9.13
N GLU A 69 22.25 -0.52 9.94
CA GLU A 69 23.60 0.02 9.71
C GLU A 69 24.31 -0.57 8.48
N GLU A 70 23.64 -1.44 7.72
CA GLU A 70 24.15 -2.10 6.53
C GLU A 70 23.45 -1.66 5.24
N ARG A 71 24.14 -0.81 4.45
CA ARG A 71 24.18 -0.61 2.98
C ARG A 71 22.97 -0.87 2.05
N LYS A 72 21.81 -1.37 2.49
CA LYS A 72 20.65 -1.68 1.66
C LYS A 72 19.44 -0.91 2.19
N THR A 73 18.88 -0.04 1.35
CA THR A 73 17.68 0.73 1.66
C THR A 73 16.51 -0.21 1.99
N ILE A 74 16.12 -0.25 3.26
CA ILE A 74 14.92 -0.93 3.75
C ILE A 74 13.87 0.16 3.99
N TYR A 75 12.63 -0.10 3.57
CA TYR A 75 11.50 0.77 3.81
C TYR A 75 10.56 0.15 4.82
N GLU A 76 9.88 0.98 5.59
CA GLU A 76 8.78 0.57 6.48
C GLU A 76 7.67 1.61 6.50
N ILE A 77 6.45 1.18 6.84
CA ILE A 77 5.28 2.06 6.97
C ILE A 77 5.34 2.89 8.27
N THR A 78 5.06 4.19 8.17
CA THR A 78 4.96 5.08 9.35
C THR A 78 3.60 4.95 10.03
N THR A 79 3.43 5.59 11.20
CA THR A 79 2.11 5.72 11.85
C THR A 79 1.09 6.40 10.93
N LEU A 80 1.48 7.44 10.21
CA LEU A 80 0.61 8.11 9.24
C LEU A 80 0.22 7.16 8.09
N GLY A 81 1.19 6.40 7.55
CA GLY A 81 0.94 5.38 6.54
C GLY A 81 -0.07 4.34 7.00
N LYS A 82 0.05 3.84 8.24
CA LYS A 82 -0.88 2.87 8.82
C LYS A 82 -2.32 3.41 8.88
N GLN A 83 -2.49 4.67 9.28
CA GLN A 83 -3.80 5.32 9.33
C GLN A 83 -4.42 5.45 7.93
N VAL A 84 -3.63 5.89 6.94
CA VAL A 84 -4.09 5.99 5.54
C VAL A 84 -4.47 4.63 4.97
N LEU A 85 -3.65 3.61 5.21
CA LEU A 85 -3.93 2.23 4.79
C LEU A 85 -5.21 1.69 5.43
N GLN A 86 -5.42 1.96 6.72
CA GLN A 86 -6.62 1.53 7.44
C GLN A 86 -7.91 2.13 6.86
N GLN A 87 -7.89 3.42 6.49
CA GLN A 87 -9.03 4.07 5.85
C GLN A 87 -9.33 3.44 4.47
N GLU A 88 -8.30 3.12 3.70
CA GLU A 88 -8.49 2.45 2.41
C GLU A 88 -9.03 1.03 2.57
N MET A 89 -8.53 0.27 3.55
CA MET A 89 -9.08 -1.06 3.87
C MET A 89 -10.55 -0.98 4.28
N GLN A 90 -10.95 0.03 5.06
CA GLN A 90 -12.35 0.25 5.43
C GLN A 90 -13.23 0.49 4.19
N ARG A 91 -12.80 1.37 3.27
CA ARG A 91 -13.53 1.62 2.02
C ARG A 91 -13.64 0.37 1.14
N ILE A 92 -12.57 -0.41 0.99
CA ILE A 92 -12.60 -1.66 0.21
C ILE A 92 -13.57 -2.66 0.84
N ASN A 93 -13.57 -2.80 2.17
CA ASN A 93 -14.49 -3.67 2.88
C ASN A 93 -15.95 -3.22 2.73
N GLU A 94 -16.21 -1.91 2.78
CA GLU A 94 -17.54 -1.35 2.55
C GLU A 94 -18.03 -1.66 1.12
N LEU A 95 -17.18 -1.46 0.11
CA LEU A 95 -17.52 -1.80 -1.28
C LEU A 95 -17.84 -3.28 -1.43
N HIS A 96 -17.01 -4.16 -0.85
CA HIS A 96 -17.23 -5.60 -0.89
C HIS A 96 -18.54 -6.00 -0.19
N ALA A 97 -18.83 -5.41 0.99
CA ALA A 97 -20.07 -5.66 1.71
C ALA A 97 -21.30 -5.19 0.90
N ASN A 98 -21.22 -4.04 0.24
CA ASN A 98 -22.31 -3.55 -0.61
C ASN A 98 -22.57 -4.47 -1.81
N ILE A 99 -21.52 -5.06 -2.41
CA ILE A 99 -21.67 -6.06 -3.48
C ILE A 99 -22.41 -7.28 -2.97
N LEU A 100 -21.99 -7.85 -1.83
CA LEU A 100 -22.63 -9.04 -1.25
C LEU A 100 -24.11 -8.78 -0.93
N ARG A 101 -24.41 -7.65 -0.29
CA ARG A 101 -25.79 -7.28 0.05
C ARG A 101 -26.68 -7.14 -1.18
N PHE A 102 -26.13 -6.61 -2.29
CA PHE A 102 -26.85 -6.52 -3.56
C PHE A 102 -27.07 -7.89 -4.20
N GLU A 103 -26.06 -8.78 -4.17
CA GLU A 103 -26.18 -10.16 -4.68
C GLU A 103 -27.15 -11.01 -3.84
N GLU A 104 -27.28 -10.72 -2.54
CA GLU A 104 -28.23 -11.36 -1.62
C GLU A 104 -29.65 -10.78 -1.72
N GLY A 105 -29.86 -9.72 -2.52
CA GLY A 105 -31.16 -9.08 -2.72
C GLY A 105 -31.63 -8.21 -1.54
N GLU A 106 -30.72 -7.77 -0.68
CA GLU A 106 -31.02 -6.88 0.45
C GLU A 106 -31.10 -5.39 0.06
N VAL A 107 -30.72 -5.06 -1.18
CA VAL A 107 -30.73 -3.71 -1.76
C VAL A 107 -31.16 -3.77 -3.23
#